data_AF-A0A537RRP1-F1
#
_entry.id   AF-A0A537RRP1-F1
#
_cell.length_a   1.000
_cell.length_b   1.000
_cell.length_c   1.000
_cell.angle_alpha   90.00
_cell.angle_beta   90.00
_cell.angle_gamma   90.00
#
_symmetry.space_group_name_H-M   'P 1'
#
loop_
_entity.id
_entity.type
_entity.pdbx_description
1 polymer ?
#
loop_
_entity_poly.entity_id
_entity_poly.type
_entity_poly.pdbx_seq_one_letter_code
_entity_poly.pdbx_strand_id
1 'polypeptide(L)'
;MSRPQGNDPRLDRREAMRVLLDNRGDMLVVTGLGSTTWDAAAVGEDERNFYLWGAMGAAAMVGLGLAVAQPARRVLVVTGDGEMLMGLGALATIGVQRPPNLAIAVFDNGHYAETGMQASHTDYGVSRAQLRHRGRL
;
A
#
# COMPACT_ATOMS: atom_id res chain seq x y z
N MET A 1 9.95 -11.90 28.23
CA MET A 1 8.58 -12.05 27.70
C MET A 1 7.74 -10.92 28.23
N SER A 2 7.50 -9.89 27.42
CA SER A 2 6.78 -8.68 27.84
C SER A 2 5.37 -8.70 27.25
N ARG A 3 4.37 -8.51 28.11
CA ARG A 3 2.93 -8.40 27.77
C ARG A 3 2.67 -7.41 26.63
N PRO A 4 1.66 -7.63 25.77
CA PRO A 4 1.22 -6.62 24.82
C PRO A 4 0.62 -5.45 25.60
N GLN A 5 1.17 -4.25 25.41
CA GLN A 5 0.59 -3.02 25.93
C GLN A 5 -0.66 -2.72 25.12
N GLY A 6 -1.82 -2.88 25.75
CA GLY A 6 -3.08 -2.44 25.19
C GLY A 6 -3.13 -0.92 25.13
N ASN A 7 -3.53 -0.41 23.96
CA ASN A 7 -3.94 0.96 23.63
C ASN A 7 -2.91 1.94 23.01
N ASP A 8 -1.85 1.47 22.35
CA ASP A 8 -1.22 2.25 21.27
C ASP A 8 -2.06 2.09 19.98
N PRO A 9 -2.66 3.15 19.41
CA PRO A 9 -3.41 3.06 18.15
C PRO A 9 -2.53 2.75 16.93
N ARG A 10 -1.20 2.73 17.09
CA ARG A 10 -0.25 2.47 16.01
C ARG A 10 -0.09 0.97 15.78
N LEU A 11 -0.17 0.58 14.51
CA LEU A 11 0.11 -0.78 14.08
C LEU A 11 1.63 -0.98 13.93
N ASP A 12 2.12 -2.13 14.37
CA ASP A 12 3.46 -2.56 13.96
C ASP A 12 3.43 -2.86 12.46
N ARG A 13 4.30 -2.17 11.72
CA ARG A 13 4.33 -2.18 10.25
C ARG A 13 4.65 -3.57 9.69
N ARG A 14 5.58 -4.30 10.31
CA ARG A 14 5.98 -5.65 9.86
C ARG A 14 4.91 -6.66 10.18
N GLU A 15 4.29 -6.54 11.35
CA GLU A 15 3.14 -7.37 11.72
C GLU A 15 1.95 -7.13 10.80
N ALA A 16 1.66 -5.87 10.47
CA ALA A 16 0.61 -5.52 9.51
C ALA A 16 0.89 -6.13 8.12
N MET A 17 2.13 -6.04 7.63
CA MET A 17 2.53 -6.69 6.38
C MET A 17 2.34 -8.21 6.46
N ARG A 18 2.81 -8.84 7.55
CA ARG A 18 2.66 -10.29 7.75
C ARG A 18 1.19 -10.71 7.71
N VAL A 19 0.31 -10.02 8.44
CA VAL A 19 -1.13 -10.31 8.44
C VAL A 19 -1.76 -10.15 7.05
N LEU A 20 -1.35 -9.15 6.27
CA LEU A 20 -1.81 -8.98 4.88
C LEU A 20 -1.39 -10.14 3.97
N LEU A 21 -0.21 -10.72 4.21
CA LEU A 21 0.41 -11.70 3.32
C LEU A 21 0.16 -13.16 3.71
N ASP A 22 -0.06 -13.48 4.99
CA ASP A 22 -0.20 -14.87 5.49
C ASP A 22 -1.40 -15.62 4.89
N ASN A 23 -2.50 -14.92 4.61
CA ASN A 23 -3.72 -15.51 4.05
C ASN A 23 -4.05 -14.96 2.65
N ARG A 24 -3.01 -14.59 1.88
CA ARG A 24 -3.17 -13.90 0.59
C ARG A 24 -3.90 -14.71 -0.49
N GLY A 25 -3.97 -16.04 -0.38
CA GLY A 25 -4.54 -16.88 -1.43
C GLY A 25 -3.74 -16.69 -2.74
N ASP A 26 -4.41 -16.42 -3.85
CA ASP A 26 -3.83 -16.16 -5.18
C ASP A 26 -3.55 -14.67 -5.49
N MET A 27 -3.73 -13.80 -4.50
CA MET A 27 -3.61 -12.35 -4.65
C MET A 27 -2.23 -11.93 -5.17
N LEU A 28 -2.22 -11.01 -6.13
CA LEU A 28 -1.03 -10.32 -6.62
C LEU A 28 -0.72 -9.15 -5.68
N VAL A 29 0.55 -8.95 -5.38
CA VAL A 29 1.01 -7.90 -4.48
C VAL A 29 1.98 -6.99 -5.21
N VAL A 30 1.73 -5.68 -5.16
CA VAL A 30 2.65 -4.65 -5.64
C VAL A 30 3.10 -3.85 -4.44
N THR A 31 4.40 -3.83 -4.16
CA THR A 31 4.92 -2.97 -3.09
C THR A 31 5.46 -1.68 -3.66
N GLY A 32 5.21 -0.60 -2.93
CA GLY A 32 5.86 0.69 -3.18
C GLY A 32 7.36 0.66 -2.88
N LEU A 33 8.03 1.69 -3.37
CA LEU A 33 9.44 1.96 -3.15
C LEU A 33 9.75 2.05 -1.66
N GLY A 34 10.83 1.38 -1.26
CA GLY A 34 11.39 1.46 0.07
C GLY A 34 10.80 0.47 1.05
N SER A 35 10.35 0.99 2.18
CA SER A 35 10.17 0.21 3.40
C SER A 35 9.11 -0.91 3.26
N THR A 36 8.07 -0.73 2.45
CA THR A 36 7.05 -1.77 2.19
C THR A 36 7.58 -2.91 1.33
N THR A 37 8.52 -2.64 0.42
CA THR A 37 9.21 -3.69 -0.35
C THR A 37 10.05 -4.57 0.57
N TRP A 38 10.84 -3.97 1.46
CA TRP A 38 11.65 -4.71 2.43
C TRP A 38 10.78 -5.55 3.38
N ASP A 39 9.66 -5.01 3.85
CA ASP A 39 8.78 -5.77 4.74
C ASP A 39 8.13 -6.97 4.05
N ALA A 40 7.68 -6.81 2.80
CA ALA A 40 7.09 -7.91 2.05
C ALA A 40 8.13 -9.01 1.78
N ALA A 41 9.36 -8.64 1.40
CA ALA A 41 10.47 -9.59 1.25
C ALA A 41 10.80 -10.30 2.57
N ALA A 42 10.73 -9.60 3.70
CA ALA A 42 10.99 -10.18 5.02
C ALA A 42 9.92 -11.19 5.49
N VAL A 43 8.67 -11.08 5.00
CA VAL A 43 7.64 -12.11 5.22
C VAL A 43 7.97 -13.39 4.43
N GLY A 44 8.54 -13.22 3.24
CA GLY A 44 9.03 -14.31 2.41
C GLY A 44 8.89 -14.01 0.91
N GLU A 45 9.85 -14.50 0.13
CA GLU A 45 9.82 -14.42 -1.33
C GLU A 45 8.60 -15.15 -1.91
N ASP A 46 7.97 -14.54 -2.90
CA ASP A 46 6.85 -15.11 -3.62
C ASP A 46 6.77 -14.53 -5.03
N GLU A 47 6.57 -15.39 -6.04
CA GLU A 47 6.48 -15.00 -7.45
C GLU A 47 5.31 -14.04 -7.76
N ARG A 48 4.34 -13.92 -6.83
CA ARG A 48 3.18 -13.02 -6.93
C ARG A 48 3.46 -11.65 -6.36
N ASN A 49 4.63 -11.44 -5.76
CA ASN A 49 5.09 -10.14 -5.30
C ASN A 49 5.83 -9.42 -6.42
N PHE A 50 5.42 -8.19 -6.69
CA PHE A 50 6.12 -7.28 -7.58
C PHE A 50 6.70 -6.13 -6.77
N TYR A 51 8.01 -6.18 -6.56
CA TYR A 51 8.76 -5.19 -5.79
C TYR A 51 9.12 -3.98 -6.65
N LEU A 52 8.38 -2.88 -6.54
CA LEU A 52 8.61 -1.69 -7.36
C LEU A 52 9.73 -0.82 -6.78
N TRP A 53 10.95 -1.04 -7.27
CA TRP A 53 12.16 -0.35 -6.79
C TRP A 53 12.46 1.00 -7.43
N GLY A 54 12.06 1.21 -8.69
CA GLY A 54 12.62 2.28 -9.55
C GLY A 54 11.65 3.39 -9.95
N ALA A 55 10.43 3.42 -9.43
CA ALA A 55 9.42 4.39 -9.85
C ALA A 55 8.51 4.81 -8.69
N MET A 56 9.01 5.75 -7.89
CA MET A 56 8.22 6.32 -6.79
C MET A 56 6.95 6.98 -7.34
N GLY A 57 5.83 6.69 -6.70
CA GLY A 57 4.49 7.16 -7.09
C GLY A 57 3.77 6.25 -8.08
N ALA A 58 4.43 5.23 -8.63
CA ALA A 58 3.83 4.40 -9.68
C ALA A 58 3.11 3.14 -9.18
N ALA A 59 3.29 2.70 -7.92
CA ALA A 59 2.72 1.42 -7.46
C ALA A 59 1.20 1.34 -7.60
N ALA A 60 0.48 2.43 -7.34
CA ALA A 60 -0.97 2.50 -7.52
C ALA A 60 -1.39 2.25 -8.98
N MET A 61 -0.67 2.83 -9.95
CA MET A 61 -0.95 2.64 -11.38
C MET A 61 -0.51 1.26 -11.88
N VAL A 62 0.58 0.70 -11.36
CA VAL A 62 0.98 -0.68 -11.64
C VAL A 62 -0.09 -1.65 -11.14
N GLY A 63 -0.58 -1.45 -9.91
CA GLY A 63 -1.68 -2.23 -9.35
C GLY A 63 -2.95 -2.13 -10.18
N LEU A 64 -3.30 -0.94 -10.66
CA LEU A 64 -4.41 -0.76 -11.60
C LEU A 64 -4.22 -1.56 -12.90
N GLY A 65 -3.03 -1.48 -13.50
CA GLY A 65 -2.71 -2.24 -14.72
C GLY A 65 -2.87 -3.75 -14.52
N LEU A 66 -2.37 -4.28 -13.40
CA LEU A 66 -2.55 -5.69 -13.05
C LEU A 66 -4.02 -6.04 -12.83
N ALA A 67 -4.79 -5.19 -12.14
CA ALA A 67 -6.19 -5.45 -11.85
C ALA A 67 -7.03 -5.53 -13.14
N VAL A 68 -6.72 -4.68 -14.12
CA VAL A 68 -7.34 -4.69 -15.46
C VAL A 68 -6.90 -5.90 -16.29
N ALA A 69 -5.60 -6.24 -16.25
CA ALA A 69 -5.05 -7.34 -17.03
C ALA A 69 -5.41 -8.74 -16.47
N GLN A 70 -5.65 -8.83 -15.16
CA GLN A 70 -5.91 -10.09 -14.43
C GLN A 70 -7.21 -9.98 -13.62
N PRO A 71 -8.39 -9.84 -14.26
CA PRO A 71 -9.65 -9.53 -13.59
C PRO A 71 -10.13 -10.62 -12.62
N ALA A 72 -9.65 -11.86 -12.79
CA ALA A 72 -9.98 -12.99 -11.92
C ALA A 72 -9.18 -13.00 -10.60
N ARG A 73 -8.08 -12.25 -10.53
CA ARG A 73 -7.16 -12.26 -9.38
C ARG A 73 -7.30 -10.97 -8.59
N ARG A 74 -7.25 -11.06 -7.26
CA ARG A 74 -7.18 -9.87 -6.40
C ARG A 74 -5.79 -9.23 -6.52
N VAL A 75 -5.75 -7.92 -6.47
CA VAL A 75 -4.52 -7.13 -6.50
C VAL A 75 -4.47 -6.24 -5.28
N LEU A 76 -3.39 -6.33 -4.51
CA LEU A 76 -3.10 -5.46 -3.38
C LEU A 76 -1.86 -4.63 -3.66
N VAL A 77 -2.01 -3.32 -3.61
CA VAL A 77 -0.87 -2.39 -3.54
C VAL A 77 -0.57 -2.11 -2.08
N VAL A 78 0.68 -2.31 -1.63
CA VAL A 78 1.13 -1.92 -0.29
C VAL A 78 2.24 -0.87 -0.42
N THR A 79 1.92 0.37 -0.06
CA THR A 79 2.81 1.51 -0.32
C THR A 79 2.98 2.38 0.92
N GLY A 80 4.04 3.19 0.94
CA GLY A 80 4.27 4.21 1.95
C GLY A 80 3.47 5.48 1.66
N ASP A 81 3.36 6.33 2.67
CA ASP A 81 2.66 7.59 2.57
C ASP A 81 3.27 8.58 1.57
N GLY A 82 4.60 8.75 1.63
CA GLY A 82 5.33 9.62 0.73
C GLY A 82 5.20 9.21 -0.74
N GLU A 83 5.22 7.91 -1.00
CA GLU A 83 4.99 7.39 -2.34
C GLU A 83 3.57 7.68 -2.82
N MET A 84 2.55 7.39 -2.00
CA MET A 84 1.17 7.64 -2.39
C MET A 84 0.92 9.12 -2.68
N LEU A 85 1.57 10.02 -1.95
CA LEU A 85 1.49 11.46 -2.21
C LEU A 85 2.09 11.85 -3.57
N MET A 86 3.22 11.25 -3.97
CA MET A 86 3.79 11.48 -5.30
C MET A 86 2.89 10.94 -6.42
N GLY A 87 2.18 9.84 -6.16
CA GLY A 87 1.24 9.21 -7.08
C GLY A 87 -0.21 9.66 -6.95
N LEU A 88 -0.53 10.75 -6.25
CA LEU A 88 -1.90 11.06 -5.83
C LEU A 88 -2.91 11.13 -6.99
N GLY A 89 -2.47 11.62 -8.16
CA GLY A 89 -3.28 11.67 -9.39
C GLY A 89 -3.80 10.30 -9.85
N ALA A 90 -3.11 9.20 -9.51
CA ALA A 90 -3.54 7.85 -9.82
C ALA A 90 -4.92 7.51 -9.22
N LEU A 91 -5.25 8.07 -8.05
CA LEU A 91 -6.55 7.82 -7.41
C LEU A 91 -7.72 8.32 -8.25
N ALA A 92 -7.55 9.39 -9.04
CA ALA A 92 -8.58 9.87 -9.95
C ALA A 92 -8.83 8.86 -11.07
N THR A 93 -7.77 8.34 -11.69
CA THR A 93 -7.87 7.32 -12.74
C THR A 93 -8.48 6.02 -12.21
N ILE A 94 -8.04 5.57 -11.02
CA ILE A 94 -8.62 4.39 -10.35
C ILE A 94 -10.09 4.61 -10.03
N GLY A 95 -10.46 5.81 -9.55
CA GLY A 95 -11.84 6.18 -9.25
C GLY A 95 -12.76 6.19 -10.48
N VAL A 96 -12.21 6.43 -11.67
CA VAL A 96 -12.94 6.31 -12.94
C VAL A 96 -13.04 4.86 -13.41
N GLN A 97 -11.93 4.11 -13.39
CA GLN A 97 -11.90 2.73 -13.89
C GLN A 97 -12.62 1.73 -12.97
N ARG A 98 -12.56 1.96 -11.65
CA ARG A 98 -13.25 1.18 -10.60
C ARG A 98 -13.07 -0.34 -10.72
N PRO A 99 -11.84 -0.85 -10.86
CA PRO A 99 -11.62 -2.30 -10.86
C PRO A 99 -12.12 -2.90 -9.53
N PRO A 100 -12.99 -3.93 -9.56
CA PRO A 100 -13.58 -4.50 -8.34
C PRO A 100 -12.57 -5.33 -7.53
N ASN A 101 -11.42 -5.66 -8.13
CA ASN A 101 -10.40 -6.55 -7.60
C ASN A 101 -9.12 -5.82 -7.13
N LEU A 102 -9.12 -4.49 -7.03
CA LEU A 102 -7.96 -3.69 -6.58
C LEU A 102 -8.17 -3.11 -5.18
N ALA A 103 -7.16 -3.28 -4.31
CA ALA A 103 -7.05 -2.61 -3.02
C ALA A 103 -5.70 -1.89 -2.90
N ILE A 104 -5.68 -0.74 -2.20
CA ILE A 104 -4.46 0.00 -1.87
C ILE A 104 -4.39 0.14 -0.35
N ALA A 105 -3.35 -0.44 0.25
CA ALA A 105 -2.97 -0.26 1.64
C ALA A 105 -1.81 0.73 1.72
N VAL A 106 -2.00 1.81 2.48
CA VAL A 106 -0.97 2.84 2.67
C VAL A 106 -0.48 2.78 4.11
N PHE A 107 0.81 2.50 4.29
CA PHE A 107 1.48 2.56 5.59
C PHE A 107 1.89 4.00 5.84
N ASP A 108 1.22 4.62 6.79
CA ASP A 108 1.38 6.03 7.11
C ASP A 108 2.12 6.20 8.42
N ASN A 109 3.38 6.64 8.32
CA ASN A 109 4.20 6.99 9.47
C ASN A 109 4.61 8.48 9.46
N GLY A 110 4.13 9.26 8.48
CA GLY A 110 4.50 10.67 8.34
C GLY A 110 5.94 10.91 7.85
N HIS A 111 6.66 9.90 7.36
CA HIS A 111 8.10 10.04 7.11
C HIS A 111 8.59 9.27 5.88
N TYR A 112 9.51 9.88 5.12
CA TYR A 112 10.30 9.18 4.11
C TYR A 112 11.41 8.35 4.79
N ALA A 113 11.06 7.13 5.20
CA ALA A 113 11.95 6.28 6.00
C ALA A 113 13.29 5.94 5.31
N GLU A 114 13.30 5.81 3.98
CA GLU A 114 14.50 5.42 3.23
C GLU A 114 15.52 6.55 3.05
N THR A 115 15.09 7.82 3.08
CA THR A 115 15.96 8.96 2.75
C THR A 115 16.54 9.66 3.98
N GLY A 116 16.29 9.13 5.18
CA GLY A 116 16.77 9.73 6.44
C GLY A 116 15.66 10.26 7.34
N MET A 117 14.45 9.71 7.28
CA MET A 117 13.33 10.06 8.17
C MET A 117 12.93 11.54 8.10
N GLN A 118 12.96 12.14 6.92
CA GLN A 118 12.36 13.46 6.71
C GLN A 118 10.84 13.37 6.79
N ALA A 119 10.21 14.39 7.33
CA ALA A 119 8.75 14.50 7.38
C ALA A 119 8.13 14.41 5.96
N SER A 120 7.11 13.58 5.83
CA SER A 120 6.25 13.52 4.66
C SER A 120 5.14 14.57 4.79
N HIS A 121 4.36 14.77 3.72
CA HIS A 121 3.25 15.72 3.77
C HIS A 121 2.11 15.28 4.72
N THR A 122 2.03 14.01 5.12
CA THR A 122 1.02 13.56 6.11
C THR A 122 1.39 13.96 7.54
N ASP A 123 2.68 14.15 7.85
CA ASP A 123 3.11 14.72 9.15
C ASP A 123 2.67 16.18 9.33
N TYR A 124 2.57 16.92 8.22
CA TYR A 124 2.07 18.30 8.20
C TYR A 124 0.53 18.42 8.18
N GLY A 125 -0.21 17.32 8.42
CA GLY A 125 -1.67 17.35 8.59
C GLY A 125 -2.50 17.22 7.31
N VAL A 126 -1.90 16.81 6.19
CA VAL A 126 -2.65 16.53 4.95
C VAL A 126 -3.50 15.27 5.12
N SER A 127 -4.82 15.44 5.22
CA SER A 127 -5.78 14.34 5.37
C SER A 127 -6.06 13.61 4.05
N ARG A 128 -6.07 12.28 4.13
CA ARG A 128 -6.39 11.37 3.02
C ARG A 128 -7.88 11.12 3.00
N ALA A 129 -8.62 11.86 2.17
CA ALA A 129 -10.02 11.58 1.96
C ALA A 129 -10.22 10.10 1.55
N GLN A 130 -11.04 9.38 2.31
CA GLN A 130 -11.47 8.02 1.93
C GLN A 130 -12.26 8.11 0.62
N LEU A 131 -11.70 7.60 -0.48
CA LEU A 131 -12.45 7.40 -1.71
C LEU A 131 -13.30 6.13 -1.61
N ARG A 132 -14.27 6.10 -0.68
CA ARG A 132 -15.26 5.04 -0.57
C ARG A 132 -16.56 5.49 -1.23
N HIS A 133 -16.82 5.04 -2.45
CA HIS A 133 -18.09 5.29 -3.12
C HIS A 133 -19.20 4.44 -2.49
N ARG A 134 -20.10 5.06 -1.72
CA ARG A 134 -21.47 4.53 -1.51
C ARG A 134 -22.24 4.66 -2.83
N GLY A 135 -22.87 3.57 -3.28
CA GLY A 135 -23.75 3.53 -4.45
C GLY A 135 -24.60 4.80 -4.58
N ARG A 136 -24.62 5.42 -5.76
CA ARG A 136 -25.49 6.56 -6.06
C ARG A 136 -26.93 6.06 -6.27
N LEU A 137 -27.86 6.91 -5.84
CA LEU A 137 -29.28 6.94 -6.19
C LEU A 137 -29.50 6.86 -7.70
#